data_AF-A0A5A7TM96-F1
#
_entry.id   AF-A0A5A7TM96-F1
#
_cell.length_a   1.000
_cell.length_b   1.000
_cell.length_c   1.000
_cell.angle_alpha   90.00
_cell.angle_beta   90.00
_cell.angle_gamma   90.00
#
_symmetry.space_group_name_H-M   'P 1'
#
loop_
_entity.id
_entity.type
_entity.pdbx_description
1 polymer ?
#
loop_
_entity_poly.entity_id
_entity_poly.type
_entity_poly.pdbx_seq_one_letter_code
_entity_poly.pdbx_strand_id
1 'polypeptide(L)'
;MTSNYSLMNTPSPAKSLPPIYVADDNCMNITHIGTINTPSLNLPHTYYVPNLTFNLVSVGQLCDLRLTVSFSPNGCQVQDPQMGQTIGTGRKVGRLFELLSLQVPPPSSISAPVTDSDTY
;
A
#
# COMPACT_ATOMS: atom_id res chain seq x y z
N MET A 1 -4.63 4.52 3.00
CA MET A 1 -5.42 5.53 3.74
C MET A 1 -5.95 4.88 5.00
N THR A 2 -5.84 5.54 6.15
CA THR A 2 -6.29 5.01 7.45
C THR A 2 -6.82 6.12 8.35
N SER A 3 -7.75 5.79 9.24
CA SER A 3 -8.16 6.61 10.37
C SER A 3 -7.44 6.24 11.67
N ASN A 4 -6.51 5.28 11.62
CA ASN A 4 -5.75 4.86 12.79
C ASN A 4 -4.35 5.49 12.77
N TYR A 5 -4.19 6.57 13.54
CA TYR A 5 -2.94 7.33 13.62
C TYR A 5 -1.77 6.50 14.17
N SER A 6 -2.03 5.53 15.06
CA SER A 6 -0.98 4.72 15.69
C SER A 6 -0.30 3.74 14.74
N LEU A 7 -0.88 3.46 13.58
CA LEU A 7 -0.27 2.63 12.54
C LEU A 7 0.80 3.37 11.74
N MET A 8 0.90 4.70 11.89
CA MET A 8 1.77 5.52 11.06
C MET A 8 3.10 5.77 11.76
N ASN A 9 4.18 5.43 11.07
CA ASN A 9 5.52 5.85 11.40
C ASN A 9 5.75 7.25 10.82
N THR A 10 6.34 8.12 11.64
CA THR A 10 6.74 9.50 11.28
C THR A 10 5.63 10.31 10.58
N PRO A 11 4.40 10.38 11.13
CA PRO A 11 3.33 11.18 10.53
C PRO A 11 3.71 12.66 10.54
N SER A 12 3.45 13.34 9.43
CA SER A 12 3.66 14.78 9.26
C SER A 12 2.36 15.44 8.78
N PRO A 13 2.08 16.69 9.19
CA PRO A 13 0.88 17.38 8.73
C PRO A 13 0.82 17.49 7.20
N ALA A 14 -0.31 17.09 6.63
CA ALA A 14 -0.58 17.21 5.21
C ALA A 14 -0.95 18.66 4.89
N LYS A 15 -0.01 19.44 4.34
CA LYS A 15 -0.32 20.79 3.85
C LYS A 15 -0.77 20.71 2.39
N SER A 16 -1.88 21.38 2.07
CA SER A 16 -2.32 21.63 0.70
C SER A 16 -2.76 20.41 -0.12
N LEU A 17 -3.15 19.29 0.51
CA LEU A 17 -3.82 18.20 -0.20
C LEU A 17 -5.31 18.51 -0.41
N PRO A 18 -5.87 18.20 -1.59
CA PRO A 18 -7.31 18.33 -1.79
C PRO A 18 -8.07 17.39 -0.85
N PRO A 19 -9.26 17.79 -0.37
CA PRO A 19 -10.11 16.89 0.40
C PRO A 19 -10.62 15.75 -0.46
N ILE A 20 -11.04 14.67 0.19
CA ILE A 20 -11.68 13.53 -0.46
C ILE A 20 -13.18 13.74 -0.38
N TYR A 21 -13.87 13.70 -1.52
CA TYR A 21 -15.31 13.61 -1.57
C TYR A 21 -15.70 12.16 -1.84
N VAL A 22 -16.51 11.60 -0.95
CA VAL A 22 -17.14 10.30 -1.16
C VAL A 22 -18.45 10.44 -1.93
N ALA A 23 -18.97 9.32 -2.44
CA ALA A 23 -20.11 9.31 -3.38
C ALA A 23 -21.44 9.78 -2.76
N ASP A 24 -21.50 9.98 -1.45
CA ASP A 24 -22.61 10.57 -0.71
C ASP A 24 -22.41 12.08 -0.47
N ASP A 25 -21.47 12.70 -1.21
CA ASP A 25 -21.06 14.10 -1.14
C ASP A 25 -20.43 14.52 0.21
N ASN A 26 -20.15 13.57 1.11
CA ASN A 26 -19.45 13.86 2.35
C ASN A 26 -17.97 14.17 2.08
N CYS A 27 -17.48 15.20 2.77
CA CYS A 27 -16.09 15.62 2.70
C CYS A 27 -15.26 14.95 3.81
N MET A 28 -14.13 14.36 3.43
CA MET A 28 -13.15 13.80 4.35
C MET A 28 -11.79 14.47 4.16
N ASN A 29 -11.30 15.10 5.22
CA ASN A 29 -10.01 15.80 5.20
C ASN A 29 -8.84 14.83 5.40
N ILE A 30 -7.80 15.03 4.60
CA ILE A 30 -6.48 14.43 4.85
C ILE A 30 -5.73 15.37 5.78
N THR A 31 -5.43 14.93 7.00
CA THR A 31 -4.74 15.80 7.98
C THR A 31 -3.26 15.50 8.10
N HIS A 32 -2.85 14.25 7.84
CA HIS A 32 -1.45 13.83 7.93
C HIS A 32 -1.07 12.88 6.80
N ILE A 33 0.23 12.84 6.49
CA ILE A 33 0.86 11.85 5.61
C ILE A 33 1.98 11.18 6.39
N GLY A 34 2.13 9.89 6.22
CA GLY A 34 3.21 9.12 6.84
C GLY A 34 3.32 7.75 6.22
N THR A 35 4.09 6.88 6.86
CA THR A 35 4.37 5.54 6.34
C THR A 35 3.73 4.50 7.24
N ILE A 36 2.92 3.61 6.68
CA ILE A 36 2.53 2.39 7.41
C ILE A 36 3.65 1.37 7.18
N ASN A 37 4.32 0.98 8.25
CA ASN A 37 5.36 -0.03 8.20
C ASN A 37 5.00 -1.18 9.15
N THR A 38 4.69 -2.32 8.56
CA THR A 38 4.46 -3.57 9.27
C THR A 38 5.44 -4.62 8.73
N PRO A 39 5.69 -5.72 9.45
CA PRO A 39 6.60 -6.77 8.96
C PRO A 39 6.23 -7.32 7.59
N SER A 40 4.95 -7.23 7.19
CA SER A 40 4.43 -7.73 5.92
C SER A 40 4.16 -6.64 4.88
N LEU A 41 4.28 -5.35 5.23
CA LEU A 41 3.80 -4.30 4.33
C LEU A 41 4.45 -2.95 4.66
N ASN A 42 5.06 -2.35 3.64
CA ASN A 42 5.54 -0.98 3.69
C ASN A 42 4.74 -0.12 2.69
N LEU A 43 3.94 0.83 3.19
CA LEU A 43 3.16 1.77 2.39
C LEU A 43 3.59 3.21 2.72
N PRO A 44 4.56 3.77 1.97
CA PRO A 44 4.95 5.17 2.13
C PRO A 44 3.84 6.09 1.62
N HIS A 45 3.85 7.36 2.04
CA HIS A 45 2.87 8.36 1.59
C HIS A 45 1.40 7.98 1.87
N THR A 46 1.15 7.22 2.93
CA THR A 46 -0.20 6.87 3.36
C THR A 46 -0.90 8.08 3.98
N TYR A 47 -2.12 8.35 3.51
CA TYR A 47 -2.96 9.43 4.05
C TYR A 47 -3.68 9.02 5.32
N TYR A 48 -3.60 9.89 6.33
CA TYR A 48 -4.43 9.85 7.52
C TYR A 48 -5.71 10.65 7.30
N VAL A 49 -6.85 9.96 7.43
CA VAL A 49 -8.19 10.49 7.17
C VAL A 49 -9.07 10.16 8.39
N PRO A 50 -9.25 11.07 9.36
CA PRO A 50 -9.90 10.78 10.64
C PRO A 50 -11.32 10.21 10.52
N ASN A 51 -12.09 10.71 9.53
CA ASN A 51 -13.49 10.34 9.33
C ASN A 51 -13.65 9.05 8.50
N LEU A 52 -12.54 8.39 8.14
CA LEU A 52 -12.57 7.18 7.33
C LEU A 52 -12.96 5.97 8.19
N THR A 53 -14.02 5.28 7.79
CA THR A 53 -14.54 4.11 8.52
C THR A 53 -13.82 2.80 8.17
N PHE A 54 -13.21 2.72 6.99
CA PHE A 54 -12.46 1.55 6.53
C PHE A 54 -11.05 1.92 6.08
N ASN A 55 -10.04 1.14 6.47
CA ASN A 55 -8.72 1.29 5.88
C ASN A 55 -8.76 0.95 4.39
N LEU A 56 -8.16 1.80 3.56
CA LEU A 56 -8.10 1.61 2.11
C LEU A 56 -6.65 1.49 1.67
N VAL A 57 -6.34 0.48 0.86
CA VAL A 57 -5.04 0.37 0.18
C VAL A 57 -5.19 1.02 -1.19
N SER A 58 -4.29 1.95 -1.53
CA SER A 58 -4.29 2.55 -2.87
C SER A 58 -3.73 1.56 -3.88
N VAL A 59 -4.51 1.26 -4.92
CA VAL A 59 -4.04 0.44 -6.05
C VAL A 59 -2.84 1.11 -6.73
N GLY A 60 -2.87 2.45 -6.87
CA GLY A 60 -1.75 3.20 -7.43
C GLY A 60 -0.45 2.98 -6.66
N GLN A 61 -0.50 2.99 -5.32
CA GLN A 61 0.68 2.70 -4.50
C GLN A 61 1.22 1.28 -4.71
N LEU A 62 0.34 0.29 -4.88
CA LEU A 62 0.77 -1.08 -5.20
C LEU A 62 1.40 -1.16 -6.60
N CYS A 63 0.87 -0.41 -7.57
CA CYS A 63 1.45 -0.32 -8.90
C CYS A 63 2.82 0.37 -8.90
N ASP A 64 3.02 1.40 -8.08
CA ASP A 64 4.31 2.07 -7.91
C ASP A 64 5.38 1.13 -7.34
N LEU A 65 4.96 0.17 -6.49
CA LEU A 65 5.78 -0.94 -6.01
C LEU A 65 6.01 -2.05 -7.06
N ARG A 66 5.59 -1.85 -8.32
CA ARG A 66 5.69 -2.81 -9.43
C ARG A 66 4.90 -4.10 -9.21
N LEU A 67 3.88 -4.06 -8.36
CA LEU A 67 2.99 -5.20 -8.12
C LEU A 67 1.84 -5.19 -9.13
N THR A 68 1.42 -6.38 -9.53
CA THR A 68 0.23 -6.56 -10.37
C THR A 68 -0.98 -6.75 -9.47
N VAL A 69 -2.04 -5.96 -9.68
CA VAL A 69 -3.30 -6.11 -8.96
C VAL A 69 -4.37 -6.56 -9.94
N SER A 70 -4.99 -7.71 -9.68
CA SER A 70 -6.07 -8.26 -10.49
C SER A 70 -7.38 -8.32 -9.71
N PHE A 71 -8.49 -8.04 -10.38
CA PHE A 71 -9.84 -8.09 -9.81
C PHE A 71 -10.72 -9.02 -10.65
N SER A 72 -11.54 -9.81 -9.98
CA SER A 72 -12.47 -10.76 -10.59
C SER A 72 -13.76 -10.84 -9.76
N PRO A 73 -14.81 -11.52 -10.26
CA PRO A 73 -15.99 -11.82 -9.46
C PRO A 73 -15.68 -12.58 -8.16
N ASN A 74 -14.59 -13.36 -8.14
CA ASN A 74 -14.19 -14.18 -6.99
C ASN A 74 -13.39 -13.41 -5.93
N GLY A 75 -12.93 -12.19 -6.23
CA GLY A 75 -12.06 -11.43 -5.36
C GLY A 75 -10.94 -10.69 -6.09
N CYS A 76 -9.92 -10.28 -5.34
CA CYS A 76 -8.73 -9.65 -5.89
C CYS A 76 -7.46 -10.41 -5.50
N GLN A 77 -6.41 -10.24 -6.30
CA GLN A 77 -5.09 -10.76 -6.01
C GLN A 77 -4.05 -9.68 -6.24
N VAL A 78 -2.99 -9.71 -5.43
CA VAL A 78 -1.79 -8.89 -5.60
C VAL A 78 -0.63 -9.85 -5.85
N GLN A 79 0.07 -9.66 -6.95
CA GLN A 79 1.15 -10.52 -7.39
C GLN A 79 2.44 -9.74 -7.54
N ASP A 80 3.55 -10.37 -7.13
CA ASP A 80 4.89 -9.94 -7.51
C ASP A 80 5.21 -10.56 -8.89
N PRO A 81 5.27 -9.74 -9.96
CA PRO A 81 5.52 -10.25 -11.30
C PRO A 81 6.96 -10.74 -11.49
N GLN A 82 7.92 -10.35 -10.65
CA GLN A 82 9.29 -10.83 -10.73
C GLN A 82 9.40 -12.29 -10.27
N MET A 83 8.68 -12.63 -9.21
CA MET A 83 8.67 -13.98 -8.63
C MET A 83 7.52 -14.86 -9.17
N GLY A 84 6.55 -14.27 -9.87
CA GLY A 84 5.30 -14.94 -10.27
C GLY A 84 4.43 -15.35 -9.07
N GLN A 85 4.69 -14.78 -7.88
CA GLN A 85 4.07 -15.20 -6.63
C GLN A 85 2.88 -14.30 -6.29
N THR A 86 1.77 -14.91 -5.86
CA THR A 86 0.68 -14.18 -5.22
C THR A 86 1.08 -13.83 -3.79
N ILE A 87 1.17 -12.53 -3.52
CA ILE A 87 1.58 -11.97 -2.23
C ILE A 87 0.42 -11.36 -1.45
N GLY A 88 -0.74 -11.20 -2.09
CA GLY A 88 -1.94 -10.75 -1.42
C GLY A 88 -3.19 -11.29 -2.05
N THR A 89 -4.23 -11.47 -1.24
CA THR A 89 -5.54 -11.94 -1.68
C THR A 89 -6.63 -11.13 -0.99
N GLY A 90 -7.73 -10.94 -1.68
CA GLY A 90 -8.93 -10.32 -1.13
C GLY A 90 -10.18 -10.98 -1.65
N ARG A 91 -11.26 -10.92 -0.87
CA ARG A 91 -12.60 -11.40 -1.26
C ARG A 91 -13.47 -10.22 -1.66
N LYS A 92 -14.43 -10.47 -2.56
CA LYS A 92 -15.44 -9.48 -2.90
C LYS A 92 -16.57 -9.50 -1.86
N VAL A 93 -16.88 -8.34 -1.28
CA VAL A 93 -18.02 -8.14 -0.37
C VAL A 93 -18.88 -6.99 -0.92
N GLY A 94 -20.02 -7.33 -1.51
CA GLY A 94 -20.83 -6.36 -2.24
C GLY A 94 -20.06 -5.73 -3.41
N ARG A 95 -19.77 -4.43 -3.30
CA ARG A 95 -18.97 -3.66 -4.28
C ARG A 95 -17.53 -3.40 -3.85
N LEU A 96 -17.12 -3.88 -2.66
CA LEU A 96 -15.77 -3.70 -2.12
C LEU A 96 -14.96 -4.99 -2.22
N PHE A 97 -13.64 -4.83 -2.23
CA PHE A 97 -12.69 -5.93 -2.11
C PHE A 97 -11.99 -5.82 -0.76
N GLU A 98 -12.32 -6.75 0.13
CA GLU A 98 -11.72 -6.83 1.45
C GLU A 98 -10.44 -7.65 1.36
N LEU A 99 -9.33 -7.03 1.74
CA LEU A 99 -8.01 -7.65 1.70
C LEU A 99 -7.89 -8.63 2.87
N LEU A 100 -7.65 -9.91 2.56
CA LEU A 100 -7.44 -10.98 3.54
C LEU A 100 -5.97 -11.09 3.94
N SER A 101 -5.08 -10.90 2.96
CA SER A 101 -3.65 -10.92 3.18
C SER A 101 -2.95 -9.99 2.19
N LEU A 102 -1.87 -9.37 2.63
CA LEU A 102 -0.92 -8.68 1.78
C LEU A 102 0.45 -8.70 2.44
N GLN A 103 1.41 -9.34 1.78
CA GLN A 103 2.77 -9.56 2.23
C GLN A 103 3.74 -9.06 1.16
N VAL A 104 4.04 -7.77 1.16
CA VAL A 104 5.05 -7.21 0.28
C VAL A 104 6.43 -7.62 0.84
N PRO A 105 7.20 -8.46 0.13
CA PRO A 105 8.53 -8.82 0.58
C PRO A 105 9.37 -7.54 0.74
N PRO A 106 10.23 -7.44 1.77
CA PRO A 106 11.19 -6.35 1.82
C PRO A 106 12.04 -6.38 0.55
N PRO A 107 12.44 -5.21 0.00
CA PRO A 107 13.32 -5.18 -1.16
C PRO A 107 14.57 -5.99 -0.83
N SER A 108 14.81 -7.05 -1.59
CA SER A 108 16.02 -7.85 -1.43
C SER A 108 17.21 -6.92 -1.62
N SER A 109 18.04 -6.76 -0.59
CA SER A 109 19.31 -6.07 -0.69
C SER A 109 20.16 -6.84 -1.71
N ILE A 110 20.22 -6.34 -2.94
CA ILE A 110 21.14 -6.84 -3.96
C ILE A 110 22.53 -6.50 -3.43
N SER A 111 23.20 -7.48 -2.82
CA SER A 111 24.64 -7.40 -2.61
C SER A 111 25.26 -7.55 -4.00
N ALA A 112 25.75 -6.44 -4.58
CA ALA A 112 26.47 -6.51 -5.84
C ALA A 112 27.64 -7.50 -5.69
N PRO A 113 27.89 -8.37 -6.69
CA PRO A 113 29.09 -9.18 -6.67
C PRO A 113 30.29 -8.22 -6.74
N VAL A 114 31.15 -8.27 -5.73
CA VAL A 114 32.47 -7.65 -5.78
C VAL A 114 33.27 -8.46 -6.80
N THR A 115 33.30 -8.00 -8.05
CA THR A 115 34.34 -8.42 -8.99
C THR A 115 35.62 -7.71 -8.58
N ASP A 116 36.38 -8.34 -7.70
CA ASP A 116 37.80 -8.04 -7.52
C ASP A 116 38.52 -8.74 -8.68
N SER A 117 38.70 -7.99 -9.76
CA SER A 117 39.52 -8.40 -10.89
C SER A 117 40.57 -7.33 -11.08
N ASP A 118 41.70 -7.49 -10.38
CA ASP A 118 43.00 -6.99 -10.82
C ASP A 118 44.11 -7.87 -10.19
N THR A 119 44.46 -8.94 -10.90
CA THR A 119 45.78 -9.56 -10.82
C THR A 119 46.40 -9.56 -12.21
N TYR A 120 47.28 -8.58 -12.48
CA TYR A 120 48.68 -8.76 -12.89
C TYR A 120 49.37 -7.40 -13.02
#